data_AF-A0A524RVN1-F1
#
_entry.id   AF-A0A524RVN1-F1
#
_cell.length_a   1.000
_cell.length_b   1.000
_cell.length_c   1.000
_cell.angle_alpha   90.00
_cell.angle_beta   90.00
_cell.angle_gamma   90.00
#
_symmetry.space_group_name_H-M   'P 1'
#
loop_
_entity.id
_entity.type
_entity.pdbx_description
1 polymer ?
#
loop_
_entity_poly.entity_id
_entity_poly.type
_entity_poly.pdbx_seq_one_letter_code
_entity_poly.pdbx_strand_id
1 'polypeptide(L)'
;MALELRSRKKRSRRRRVVLRRTIGADEVAERLQTRSRQTPHDRVRAGTLLAIRDNGHLRFPLCQFDPEGPEGVVAGLADILQALDLPAVAQSAWLERPHLALG
;
A
#
# COMPACT_ATOMS: atom_id res chain seq x y z
N MET A 1 -11.10 -20.09 -23.64
CA MET A 1 -11.99 -19.53 -22.59
C MET A 1 -11.61 -19.86 -21.14
N ALA A 2 -10.98 -21.00 -20.82
CA ALA A 2 -10.68 -21.36 -19.41
C ALA A 2 -9.50 -20.58 -18.76
N LEU A 3 -8.50 -20.14 -19.54
CA LEU A 3 -7.31 -19.44 -19.03
C LEU A 3 -7.65 -18.01 -18.52
N GLU A 4 -8.48 -17.30 -19.28
CA GLU A 4 -8.99 -15.96 -18.95
C GLU A 4 -9.71 -15.92 -17.59
N LEU A 5 -10.59 -16.89 -17.34
CA LEU A 5 -11.34 -16.99 -16.08
C LEU A 5 -10.43 -17.33 -14.87
N ARG A 6 -9.42 -18.19 -15.07
CA ARG A 6 -8.45 -18.52 -14.01
C ARG A 6 -7.55 -17.34 -13.68
N SER A 7 -7.11 -16.57 -14.68
CA SER A 7 -6.30 -15.35 -14.50
C SER A 7 -7.07 -14.26 -13.75
N ARG A 8 -8.37 -14.09 -14.04
CA ARG A 8 -9.26 -13.14 -13.31
C ARG A 8 -9.48 -13.58 -11.86
N LYS A 9 -9.74 -14.88 -11.61
CA LYS A 9 -9.89 -15.42 -10.24
C LYS A 9 -8.60 -15.30 -9.41
N LYS A 10 -7.43 -15.56 -10.00
CA LYS A 10 -6.12 -15.39 -9.31
C LYS A 10 -5.86 -13.92 -8.95
N ARG A 11 -6.09 -12.98 -9.88
CA ARG A 11 -5.99 -11.52 -9.61
C ARG A 11 -6.94 -11.08 -8.50
N SER A 12 -8.19 -11.54 -8.52
CA SER A 12 -9.19 -11.24 -7.49
C SER A 12 -8.82 -11.79 -6.10
N ARG A 13 -8.25 -13.00 -6.02
CA ARG A 13 -7.76 -13.55 -4.74
C ARG A 13 -6.56 -12.77 -4.19
N ARG A 14 -5.55 -12.46 -5.02
CA ARG A 14 -4.38 -11.69 -4.59
C ARG A 14 -4.76 -10.29 -4.10
N ARG A 15 -5.64 -9.59 -4.83
CA ARG A 15 -6.16 -8.27 -4.40
C ARG A 15 -6.88 -8.34 -3.05
N ARG A 16 -7.67 -9.38 -2.78
CA ARG A 16 -8.35 -9.57 -1.48
C ARG A 16 -7.39 -9.81 -0.32
N VAL A 17 -6.28 -10.51 -0.57
CA VAL A 17 -5.26 -10.75 0.47
C VAL A 17 -4.55 -9.45 0.81
N VAL A 18 -4.13 -8.69 -0.21
CA VAL A 18 -3.50 -7.38 -0.03
C VAL A 18 -4.44 -6.42 0.73
N LEU A 19 -5.71 -6.34 0.34
CA LEU A 19 -6.69 -5.47 1.01
C LEU A 19 -6.96 -5.83 2.47
N ARG A 20 -6.76 -7.10 2.88
CA ARG A 20 -6.96 -7.52 4.27
C ARG A 20 -5.94 -6.92 5.24
N ARG A 21 -4.79 -6.46 4.74
CA ARG A 21 -3.73 -5.80 5.53
C ARG A 21 -3.68 -4.31 5.27
N THR A 22 -4.82 -3.70 4.96
CA THR A 22 -4.92 -2.26 4.72
C THR A 22 -5.77 -1.56 5.77
N ILE A 23 -5.40 -0.32 6.05
CA ILE A 23 -6.10 0.59 6.97
C ILE A 23 -6.72 1.75 6.20
N GLY A 24 -7.69 2.43 6.83
CA GLY A 24 -8.33 3.63 6.27
C GLY A 24 -7.53 4.90 6.52
N ALA A 25 -7.87 5.98 5.81
CA ALA A 25 -7.19 7.28 5.96
C ALA A 25 -7.21 7.82 7.41
N ASP A 26 -8.26 7.54 8.16
CA ASP A 26 -8.42 8.02 9.54
C ASP A 26 -7.40 7.35 10.48
N GLU A 27 -7.27 6.03 10.35
CA GLU A 27 -6.31 5.24 11.10
C GLU A 27 -4.85 5.57 10.70
N VAL A 28 -4.63 6.03 9.46
CA VAL A 28 -3.33 6.56 9.03
C VAL A 28 -3.07 7.90 9.68
N ALA A 29 -4.04 8.80 9.71
CA ALA A 29 -3.88 10.11 10.33
C ALA A 29 -3.54 9.98 11.81
N GLU A 30 -4.17 9.04 12.52
CA GLU A 30 -3.86 8.67 13.90
C GLU A 30 -2.42 8.14 14.05
N ARG A 31 -2.00 7.19 13.20
CA ARG A 31 -0.63 6.62 13.25
C ARG A 31 0.46 7.66 12.97
N LEU A 32 0.20 8.55 12.02
CA LEU A 32 1.12 9.64 11.69
C LEU A 32 1.06 10.79 12.69
N GLN A 33 0.19 10.71 13.72
CA GLN A 33 -0.05 11.75 14.70
C GLN A 33 -0.45 13.10 14.07
N THR A 34 -1.11 13.03 12.92
CA THR A 34 -1.55 14.21 12.15
C THR A 34 -3.01 14.53 12.47
N ARG A 35 -3.30 15.83 12.68
CA ARG A 35 -4.68 16.29 12.95
C ARG A 35 -5.55 16.36 11.68
N SER A 36 -4.96 16.17 10.51
CA SER A 36 -5.64 16.38 9.23
C SER A 36 -5.83 15.08 8.47
N ARG A 37 -7.09 14.75 8.18
CA ARG A 37 -7.49 13.68 7.25
C ARG A 37 -7.01 13.93 5.83
N GLN A 38 -6.57 15.16 5.51
CA GLN A 38 -6.01 15.53 4.21
C GLN A 38 -4.55 15.07 4.06
N THR A 39 -3.80 14.96 5.16
CA THR A 39 -2.38 14.58 5.12
C THR A 39 -2.12 13.21 4.47
N PRO A 40 -2.88 12.14 4.78
CA PRO A 40 -2.75 10.88 4.06
C PRO A 40 -3.00 10.99 2.54
N HIS A 41 -3.94 11.85 2.12
CA HIS A 41 -4.24 12.08 0.71
C HIS A 41 -3.13 12.84 -0.01
N ASP A 42 -2.58 13.87 0.63
CA ASP A 42 -1.51 14.68 0.08
C ASP A 42 -0.22 13.85 -0.05
N ARG A 43 0.06 12.99 0.93
CA ARG A 43 1.21 12.08 0.88
C ARG A 43 1.11 11.04 -0.24
N VAL A 44 -0.10 10.56 -0.54
CA VAL A 44 -0.34 9.69 -1.71
C VAL A 44 -0.10 10.46 -3.02
N ARG A 45 -0.56 11.71 -3.11
CA ARG A 45 -0.30 12.57 -4.28
C ARG A 45 1.18 12.87 -4.47
N ALA A 46 1.91 13.06 -3.38
CA ALA A 46 3.35 13.26 -3.36
C ALA A 46 4.17 11.98 -3.58
N GLY A 47 3.53 10.81 -3.69
CA GLY A 47 4.23 9.52 -3.86
C GLY A 47 4.99 9.05 -2.62
N THR A 48 4.73 9.63 -1.46
CA THR A 48 5.37 9.28 -0.17
C THR A 48 4.58 8.26 0.65
N LEU A 49 3.37 7.94 0.21
CA LEU A 49 2.54 6.85 0.73
C LEU A 49 1.91 6.07 -0.41
N LEU A 50 1.76 4.78 -0.18
CA LEU A 50 1.04 3.87 -1.04
C LEU A 50 -0.42 3.74 -0.59
N ALA A 51 -1.35 3.96 -1.51
CA ALA A 51 -2.75 3.68 -1.30
C ALA A 51 -3.38 2.96 -2.49
N ILE A 52 -4.30 2.05 -2.19
CA ILE A 52 -5.13 1.33 -3.14
C ILE A 52 -6.53 1.93 -3.08
N ARG A 53 -7.10 2.28 -4.23
CA ARG A 53 -8.50 2.70 -4.29
C ARG A 53 -9.42 1.48 -4.30
N ASP A 54 -10.27 1.36 -3.28
CA ASP A 54 -11.24 0.28 -3.14
C ASP A 54 -12.62 0.84 -2.82
N ASN A 55 -13.60 0.59 -3.69
CA ASN A 55 -14.97 1.11 -3.58
C ASN A 55 -15.06 2.63 -3.27
N GLY A 56 -14.18 3.43 -3.89
CA GLY A 56 -14.14 4.89 -3.69
C GLY A 56 -13.29 5.37 -2.51
N HIS A 57 -12.90 4.47 -1.60
CA HIS A 57 -12.08 4.77 -0.44
C HIS A 57 -10.61 4.45 -0.68
N LEU A 58 -9.71 5.20 -0.05
CA LEU A 58 -8.28 4.87 -0.03
C LEU A 58 -8.01 3.85 1.07
N ARG A 59 -7.24 2.82 0.72
CA ARG A 59 -6.80 1.72 1.58
C ARG A 59 -5.28 1.70 1.58
N PHE A 60 -4.68 1.82 2.75
CA PHE A 60 -3.23 1.97 2.92
C PHE A 60 -2.65 0.67 3.47
N PRO A 61 -1.73 -0.01 2.75
CA PRO A 61 -1.06 -1.21 3.27
C PRO A 61 -0.33 -0.94 4.58
N LEU A 62 -0.53 -1.81 5.58
CA LEU A 62 0.06 -1.68 6.92
C LEU A 62 1.58 -1.79 6.91
N CYS A 63 2.15 -2.59 6.00
CA CYS A 63 3.59 -2.86 5.92
C CYS A 63 4.45 -1.63 5.62
N GLN A 64 3.86 -0.53 5.16
CA GLN A 64 4.59 0.69 4.84
C GLN A 64 4.82 1.59 6.06
N PHE A 65 4.11 1.36 7.17
CA PHE A 65 4.18 2.19 8.37
C PHE A 65 5.20 1.62 9.34
N ASP A 66 6.01 2.51 9.88
CA ASP A 66 7.02 2.21 10.89
C ASP A 66 7.07 3.41 11.86
N PRO A 67 6.67 3.24 13.14
CA PRO A 67 6.70 4.32 14.13
C PRO A 67 8.10 4.89 14.38
N GLU A 68 9.15 4.10 14.16
CA GLU A 68 10.55 4.53 14.32
C GLU A 68 11.13 5.07 13.01
N GLY A 69 10.43 4.86 11.90
CA GLY A 69 10.83 5.31 10.59
C GLY A 69 10.56 6.80 10.33
N PRO A 70 11.24 7.39 9.33
CA PRO A 70 11.07 8.79 8.98
C PRO A 70 9.63 9.09 8.60
N GLU A 71 9.04 10.15 9.18
CA GLU A 71 7.64 10.54 8.94
C GLU A 71 6.64 9.39 9.20
N GLY A 72 6.95 8.47 10.11
CA GLY A 72 6.08 7.34 10.49
C GLY A 72 5.96 6.24 9.41
N VAL A 73 6.89 6.18 8.47
CA VAL A 73 6.92 5.16 7.41
C VAL A 73 8.29 4.50 7.30
N VAL A 74 8.33 3.32 6.69
CA VAL A 74 9.56 2.60 6.40
C VAL A 74 10.52 3.50 5.60
N ALA A 75 11.78 3.55 6.03
CA ALA A 75 12.80 4.36 5.38
C ALA A 75 12.97 3.99 3.89
N GLY A 76 13.11 5.00 3.03
CA GLY A 76 13.26 4.80 1.58
C GLY A 76 11.98 4.37 0.84
N LEU A 77 10.81 4.37 1.50
CA LEU A 77 9.55 3.99 0.87
C LEU A 77 9.26 4.79 -0.41
N ALA A 78 9.44 6.11 -0.39
CA ALA A 78 9.19 6.97 -1.55
C ALA A 78 10.06 6.55 -2.75
N ASP A 79 11.35 6.28 -2.51
CA ASP A 79 12.29 5.83 -3.55
C ASP A 79 11.87 4.47 -4.12
N ILE A 80 11.42 3.54 -3.27
CA ILE A 80 10.91 2.23 -3.71
C ILE A 80 9.65 2.39 -4.56
N LEU A 81 8.71 3.23 -4.14
CA LEU A 81 7.47 3.46 -4.89
C LEU A 81 7.76 4.08 -6.26
N GLN A 82 8.72 5.00 -6.33
CA GLN A 82 9.17 5.61 -7.57
C GLN A 82 9.88 4.58 -8.48
N ALA A 83 10.77 3.76 -7.92
CA ALA A 83 11.56 2.79 -8.67
C ALA A 83 10.74 1.62 -9.23
N LEU A 84 9.68 1.20 -8.53
CA LEU A 84 8.86 0.08 -9.00
C LEU A 84 8.07 0.42 -10.27
N ASP A 85 7.61 1.66 -10.45
CA ASP A 85 6.75 2.09 -11.57
C ASP A 85 5.62 1.07 -11.90
N LEU A 86 5.03 0.50 -10.86
CA LEU A 86 3.96 -0.50 -10.94
C LEU A 86 2.63 0.12 -10.46
N PRO A 87 1.47 -0.43 -10.89
CA PRO A 87 0.20 -0.07 -10.29
C PRO A 87 0.19 -0.33 -8.77
N ALA A 88 -0.50 0.50 -7.98
CA ALA A 88 -0.48 0.44 -6.51
C ALA A 88 -0.79 -0.95 -5.91
N VAL A 89 -1.70 -1.71 -6.52
CA VAL A 89 -2.01 -3.09 -6.09
C VAL A 89 -0.81 -4.03 -6.28
N ALA A 90 -0.04 -3.84 -7.35
CA ALA A 90 1.16 -4.61 -7.63
C ALA A 90 2.34 -4.16 -6.75
N GLN A 91 2.50 -2.85 -6.49
CA GLN A 91 3.47 -2.34 -5.51
C GLN A 91 3.20 -2.92 -4.12
N SER A 92 1.94 -2.91 -3.67
CA SER A 92 1.59 -3.47 -2.37
C SER A 92 1.85 -4.98 -2.29
N ALA A 93 1.50 -5.72 -3.35
CA ALA A 93 1.82 -7.14 -3.44
C ALA A 93 3.33 -7.42 -3.50
N TRP A 94 4.14 -6.48 -3.99
CA TRP A 94 5.59 -6.59 -3.98
C TRP A 94 6.14 -6.37 -2.56
N LEU A 95 5.67 -5.35 -1.85
CA LEU A 95 6.05 -5.04 -0.46
C LEU A 95 5.68 -6.16 0.53
N GLU A 96 4.54 -6.83 0.32
CA GLU A 96 4.10 -7.93 1.18
C GLU A 96 4.79 -9.27 0.89
N ARG A 97 5.54 -9.38 -0.21
CA ARG A 97 6.23 -10.64 -0.54
C ARG A 97 7.51 -10.73 0.30
N PRO A 98 7.68 -11.78 1.11
CA PRO A 98 8.95 -12.02 1.76
C PRO A 98 10.02 -12.16 0.68
N HIS A 99 11.02 -11.30 0.76
CA HIS A 99 12.15 -11.36 -0.14
C HIS A 99 13.16 -12.31 0.50
N LEU A 100 13.31 -13.52 -0.05
CA LEU A 100 14.19 -14.55 0.52
C LEU A 100 15.65 -14.09 0.65
N ALA A 101 16.06 -13.04 -0.06
CA ALA A 101 17.40 -12.46 0.09
C ALA A 101 17.52 -11.48 1.27
N LEU A 102 16.43 -11.16 1.97
CA LEU A 102 16.41 -10.28 3.15
C LEU A 102 16.27 -11.03 4.49
N GLY A 103 16.19 -12.37 4.47
CA GLY A 103 16.14 -13.22 5.67
C GLY A 103 14.73 -13.55 6.13
#